data_AF-A0A482X7M2-F1
#
_entry.id   AF-A0A482X7M2-F1
#
_cell.length_a   1.000
_cell.length_b   1.000
_cell.length_c   1.000
_cell.angle_alpha   90.00
_cell.angle_beta   90.00
_cell.angle_gamma   90.00
#
_symmetry.space_group_name_H-M   'P 1'
#
loop_
_entity.id
_entity.type
_entity.pdbx_description
1 polymer ?
#
loop_
_entity_poly.entity_id
_entity_poly.type
_entity_poly.pdbx_seq_one_letter_code
_entity_poly.pdbx_strand_id
1 'polypeptide(L)'
;MPSSNPLPPKENSLFKRILKCYEQKQYKNGLKFAKQILTNPKYADHGETLAMKGLTLNCLGRKDEAYEYVRRGLRNDLKSYVCWHVYGLLQRSDKKYDEAIKCYRNALK
;
A
#
# COMPACT_ATOMS: atom_id res chain seq x y z
N MET A 1 4.65 -1.24 15.52
CA MET A 1 3.23 -1.02 15.89
C MET A 1 2.41 -2.10 15.20
N PRO A 2 1.54 -2.84 15.90
CA PRO A 2 0.63 -3.78 15.25
C PRO A 2 -0.32 -3.03 14.30
N SER A 3 -0.67 -3.65 13.17
CA SER A 3 -1.60 -3.07 12.21
C SER A 3 -2.99 -2.90 12.84
N SER A 4 -3.65 -1.76 12.58
CA SER A 4 -4.95 -1.43 13.18
C SER A 4 -6.05 -2.42 12.80
N ASN A 5 -5.88 -3.15 11.69
CA ASN A 5 -6.76 -4.20 11.22
C ASN A 5 -5.94 -5.42 10.75
N PRO A 6 -5.67 -6.39 11.63
CA PRO A 6 -4.88 -7.56 11.25
C PRO A 6 -5.65 -8.46 10.29
N LEU A 7 -5.02 -8.80 9.16
CA LEU A 7 -5.53 -9.78 8.22
C LEU A 7 -5.49 -11.20 8.83
N PRO A 8 -6.46 -12.08 8.51
CA PRO A 8 -6.40 -13.49 8.89
C PRO A 8 -5.16 -14.19 8.30
N PRO A 9 -4.78 -15.38 8.80
CA PRO A 9 -3.58 -16.08 8.35
C PRO A 9 -3.48 -16.25 6.82
N LYS A 10 -4.61 -16.50 6.14
CA LYS A 10 -4.67 -16.70 4.69
C LYS A 10 -4.37 -15.40 3.92
N GLU A 11 -5.07 -14.32 4.22
CA GLU A 11 -4.87 -13.02 3.58
C GLU A 11 -3.54 -12.39 3.99
N ASN A 12 -3.08 -12.60 5.22
CA ASN A 12 -1.77 -12.17 5.68
C ASN A 12 -0.64 -12.86 4.91
N SER A 13 -0.79 -14.16 4.59
CA SER A 13 0.15 -14.88 3.72
C SER A 13 0.18 -14.28 2.31
N LEU A 14 -0.99 -13.92 1.76
CA LEU A 14 -1.07 -13.19 0.48
C LEU A 14 -0.40 -11.82 0.58
N PHE A 15 -0.60 -11.09 1.67
CA PHE A 15 0.01 -9.78 1.88
C PHE A 15 1.54 -9.84 1.92
N LYS A 16 2.10 -10.81 2.64
CA LYS A 16 3.55 -11.09 2.64
C LYS A 16 4.07 -11.42 1.24
N ARG A 17 3.29 -12.14 0.43
CA ARG A 17 3.64 -12.39 -0.98
C ARG A 17 3.64 -11.12 -1.82
N ILE A 18 2.75 -10.16 -1.57
CA ILE A 18 2.76 -8.86 -2.26
C ILE A 18 4.08 -8.13 -1.99
N LEU A 19 4.52 -8.07 -0.72
CA LEU A 19 5.80 -7.46 -0.32
C LEU A 19 6.98 -8.14 -1.05
N LYS A 20 7.04 -9.47 -1.02
CA LYS A 20 8.08 -10.24 -1.72
C LYS A 20 8.07 -10.00 -3.23
N CYS A 21 6.89 -9.95 -3.86
CA CYS A 21 6.78 -9.64 -5.28
C CYS A 21 7.27 -8.22 -5.60
N TYR A 22 7.04 -7.26 -4.72
CA TYR A 22 7.55 -5.89 -4.88
C TYR A 22 9.09 -5.86 -4.81
N GLU A 23 9.69 -6.51 -3.81
CA GLU A 23 11.15 -6.63 -3.68
C GLU A 23 11.80 -7.29 -4.89
N GLN A 24 11.15 -8.32 -5.44
CA GLN A 24 11.59 -9.05 -6.64
C GLN A 24 11.21 -8.35 -7.95
N LYS A 25 10.61 -7.15 -7.90
CA LYS A 25 10.09 -6.39 -9.05
C LYS A 25 9.06 -7.15 -9.90
N GLN A 26 8.41 -8.17 -9.35
CA GLN A 26 7.36 -8.96 -9.98
C GLN A 26 5.98 -8.28 -9.81
N TYR A 27 5.84 -7.06 -10.32
CA TYR A 27 4.67 -6.21 -10.04
C TYR A 27 3.34 -6.81 -10.52
N LYS A 28 3.32 -7.48 -11.68
CA LYS A 28 2.10 -8.13 -12.19
C LYS A 28 1.56 -9.22 -11.24
N ASN A 29 2.45 -9.97 -10.59
CA ASN A 29 2.06 -10.98 -9.60
C ASN A 29 1.60 -10.33 -8.29
N GLY A 30 2.30 -9.27 -7.85
CA GLY A 30 1.89 -8.46 -6.71
C GLY A 30 0.45 -7.93 -6.84
N LEU A 31 0.08 -7.43 -8.03
CA LEU A 31 -1.29 -6.98 -8.29
C LEU A 31 -2.33 -8.10 -8.24
N LYS A 32 -1.99 -9.31 -8.69
CA LYS A 32 -2.90 -10.46 -8.60
C LYS A 32 -3.20 -10.81 -7.14
N PHE A 33 -2.17 -10.86 -6.29
CA PHE A 33 -2.34 -11.15 -4.86
C PHE A 33 -3.08 -10.02 -4.14
N ALA A 34 -2.78 -8.76 -4.46
CA ALA A 34 -3.54 -7.61 -3.93
C ALA A 34 -5.02 -7.71 -4.30
N LYS A 35 -5.34 -8.03 -5.56
CA LYS A 35 -6.72 -8.23 -6.00
C LYS A 35 -7.40 -9.36 -5.23
N GLN A 36 -6.73 -10.48 -4.98
CA GLN A 36 -7.31 -11.59 -4.22
C GLN A 36 -7.75 -11.20 -2.81
N ILE A 37 -6.96 -10.39 -2.11
CA ILE A 37 -7.34 -9.86 -0.78
C ILE A 37 -8.54 -8.91 -0.91
N LEU A 38 -8.48 -7.98 -1.86
CA LEU A 38 -9.50 -6.94 -2.04
C LEU A 38 -10.82 -7.45 -2.64
N THR A 39 -10.84 -8.64 -3.24
CA THR A 39 -12.10 -9.28 -3.71
C THR A 39 -12.98 -9.71 -2.54
N ASN A 40 -12.39 -10.02 -1.37
CA ASN A 40 -13.15 -10.37 -0.19
C ASN A 40 -13.83 -9.10 0.36
N PRO A 41 -15.18 -9.01 0.41
CA PRO A 41 -15.88 -7.81 0.88
C PRO A 41 -15.44 -7.34 2.28
N LYS A 42 -15.02 -8.28 3.14
CA LYS A 42 -14.53 -7.97 4.49
C LYS A 42 -13.21 -7.20 4.49
N TYR A 43 -12.40 -7.34 3.44
CA TYR A 43 -11.07 -6.71 3.32
C TYR A 43 -10.94 -5.87 2.05
N ALA A 44 -12.04 -5.60 1.35
CA ALA A 44 -12.07 -4.78 0.14
C ALA A 44 -11.55 -3.35 0.38
N ASP A 45 -11.69 -2.88 1.61
CA ASP A 45 -11.23 -1.58 2.09
C ASP A 45 -9.99 -1.67 2.99
N HIS A 46 -9.28 -2.80 3.00
CA HIS A 46 -8.07 -2.94 3.81
C HIS A 46 -6.97 -1.96 3.39
N GLY A 47 -6.65 -1.02 4.29
CA GLY A 47 -5.81 0.14 4.00
C GLY A 47 -4.42 -0.23 3.46
N GLU A 48 -3.71 -1.12 4.15
CA GLU A 48 -2.34 -1.48 3.78
C GLU A 48 -2.28 -2.22 2.44
N THR A 49 -3.28 -3.04 2.13
CA THR A 49 -3.36 -3.74 0.84
C THR A 49 -3.64 -2.77 -0.31
N LEU A 50 -4.54 -1.80 -0.10
CA LEU A 50 -4.79 -0.72 -1.07
C LEU A 50 -3.52 0.10 -1.30
N ALA A 51 -2.79 0.44 -0.23
CA ALA A 51 -1.53 1.16 -0.32
C ALA A 51 -0.50 0.36 -1.12
N MET A 52 -0.26 -0.92 -0.79
CA MET A 52 0.68 -1.77 -1.51
C MET A 52 0.29 -1.99 -2.98
N LYS A 53 -1.01 -2.08 -3.29
CA LYS A 53 -1.50 -2.10 -4.67
C LYS A 53 -1.13 -0.81 -5.39
N GLY A 54 -1.34 0.34 -4.77
CA GLY A 54 -0.97 1.63 -5.33
C GLY A 54 0.53 1.76 -5.57
N LEU A 55 1.37 1.34 -4.61
CA LEU A 55 2.83 1.30 -4.79
C LEU A 55 3.24 0.45 -6.00
N THR A 56 2.62 -0.71 -6.14
CA THR A 56 2.86 -1.63 -7.26
C THR A 56 2.45 -1.02 -8.60
N LEU A 57 1.33 -0.29 -8.65
CA LEU A 57 0.86 0.44 -9.83
C LEU A 57 1.81 1.59 -10.21
N ASN A 58 2.35 2.30 -9.22
CA ASN A 58 3.32 3.37 -9.46
C ASN A 58 4.57 2.83 -10.17
N CYS A 59 5.08 1.68 -9.74
CA CYS A 59 6.21 1.02 -10.39
C CYS A 59 5.91 0.52 -11.81
N LEU A 60 4.64 0.38 -12.18
CA LEU A 60 4.20 0.06 -13.54
C LEU A 60 3.92 1.30 -14.39
N GLY A 61 4.18 2.50 -13.87
CA GLY A 61 3.94 3.78 -14.57
C GLY A 61 2.51 4.30 -14.48
N ARG A 62 1.61 3.62 -13.76
CA ARG A 62 0.20 4.02 -13.59
C ARG A 62 0.05 4.91 -12.36
N LYS A 63 0.59 6.12 -12.45
CA LYS A 63 0.69 7.05 -11.31
C LYS A 63 -0.66 7.52 -10.78
N ASP A 64 -1.59 7.89 -11.65
CA ASP A 64 -2.88 8.45 -11.22
C ASP A 64 -3.68 7.44 -10.37
N GLU A 65 -3.77 6.20 -10.85
CA GLU A 65 -4.39 5.11 -10.10
C GLU A 65 -3.64 4.80 -8.81
N ALA A 66 -2.30 4.86 -8.83
CA ALA A 66 -1.50 4.64 -7.63
C ALA A 66 -1.88 5.62 -6.51
N TYR A 67 -2.01 6.90 -6.84
CA TYR A 67 -2.44 7.93 -5.90
C TYR A 67 -3.85 7.71 -5.38
N GLU A 68 -4.79 7.32 -6.24
CA GLU A 68 -6.16 7.03 -5.84
C GLU A 68 -6.21 5.89 -4.81
N TYR A 69 -5.55 4.76 -5.10
CA TYR A 69 -5.52 3.62 -4.19
C TYR A 69 -4.80 3.92 -2.88
N VAL A 70 -3.68 4.64 -2.91
CA VAL A 70 -2.96 5.01 -1.68
C VAL A 70 -3.78 5.99 -0.83
N ARG A 71 -4.44 6.98 -1.44
CA ARG A 71 -5.31 7.91 -0.71
C ARG A 71 -6.51 7.19 -0.10
N ARG A 72 -7.12 6.25 -0.82
CA ARG A 72 -8.19 5.41 -0.28
C ARG A 72 -7.68 4.54 0.87
N GLY A 73 -6.49 3.94 0.71
CA GLY A 73 -5.86 3.13 1.77
C GLY A 73 -5.62 3.94 3.06
N LEU A 74 -5.12 5.17 2.92
CA LEU A 74 -4.95 6.11 4.03
C LEU A 74 -6.28 6.51 4.68
N ARG A 75 -7.35 6.73 3.92
CA ARG A 75 -8.68 7.04 4.48
C ARG A 75 -9.22 5.90 5.34
N ASN A 76 -8.93 4.66 4.95
CA ASN A 76 -9.38 3.48 5.67
C ASN A 76 -8.50 3.15 6.90
N ASP A 77 -7.22 3.52 6.87
CA ASP A 77 -6.33 3.37 8.03
C ASP A 77 -5.33 4.53 8.12
N LEU A 78 -5.76 5.61 8.79
CA LEU A 78 -4.97 6.82 9.02
C LEU A 78 -3.84 6.62 10.03
N LYS A 79 -3.86 5.53 10.81
CA LYS A 79 -2.83 5.21 11.80
C LYS A 79 -1.81 4.20 11.29
N SER A 80 -2.04 3.59 10.13
CA SER A 80 -1.08 2.65 9.56
C SER A 80 0.19 3.35 9.09
N TYR A 81 1.31 2.97 9.72
CA TYR A 81 2.63 3.37 9.29
C TYR A 81 2.91 2.92 7.84
N VAL A 82 2.37 1.77 7.41
CA VAL A 82 2.56 1.24 6.06
C VAL A 82 1.90 2.17 5.04
N CYS A 83 0.66 2.59 5.28
CA CYS A 83 -0.06 3.51 4.39
C CYS A 83 0.69 4.84 4.21
N TRP A 84 1.14 5.45 5.32
CA TRP A 84 1.90 6.70 5.27
C TRP A 84 3.28 6.53 4.63
N HIS A 85 3.97 5.43 4.90
CA HIS A 85 5.26 5.13 4.31
C HIS A 85 5.15 4.97 2.79
N VAL A 86 4.16 4.20 2.32
CA VAL A 86 3.87 4.05 0.89
C VAL A 86 3.53 5.39 0.25
N TYR A 87 2.71 6.21 0.89
CA TYR A 87 2.39 7.54 0.37
C TYR A 87 3.63 8.43 0.24
N GLY A 88 4.53 8.39 1.23
CA GLY A 88 5.82 9.07 1.16
C GLY A 88 6.70 8.56 0.01
N LEU A 89 6.69 7.25 -0.27
CA LEU A 89 7.42 6.67 -1.40
C LEU A 89 6.89 7.16 -2.76
N LEU A 90 5.57 7.27 -2.91
CA LEU A 90 4.94 7.84 -4.12
C LEU A 90 5.37 9.29 -4.31
N GLN A 91 5.26 10.12 -3.27
CA GLN A 91 5.63 11.53 -3.34
C GLN A 91 7.11 11.73 -3.64
N ARG A 92 7.98 10.88 -3.05
CA ARG A 92 9.42 10.86 -3.36
C ARG A 92 9.67 10.50 -4.82
N SER A 93 8.91 9.58 -5.41
CA SER A 93 9.05 9.22 -6.82
C SER A 93 8.69 10.36 -7.78
N ASP A 94 7.86 11.30 -7.32
CA ASP A 94 7.52 12.53 -8.04
C ASP A 94 8.42 13.73 -7.68
N LYS A 95 9.52 13.49 -6.94
CA LYS A 95 10.45 14.53 -6.47
C LYS A 95 9.79 15.58 -5.55
N LYS A 96 8.63 15.28 -4.98
CA LYS A 96 7.93 16.12 -3.99
C LYS A 96 8.46 15.82 -2.59
N TYR A 97 9.72 16.16 -2.35
CA TYR A 97 10.43 15.77 -1.13
C TYR A 97 9.81 16.36 0.14
N ASP A 98 9.29 17.59 0.09
CA ASP A 98 8.63 18.22 1.25
C ASP A 98 7.37 17.46 1.69
N GLU A 99 6.56 17.02 0.72
CA GLU A 99 5.38 16.19 0.99
C GLU A 99 5.78 14.81 1.49
N ALA A 100 6.81 14.20 0.90
CA ALA A 100 7.33 12.91 1.34
C ALA A 100 7.81 12.94 2.80
N ILE A 101 8.52 13.99 3.20
CA ILE A 101 8.99 14.17 4.60
C ILE A 101 7.80 14.26 5.56
N LYS A 102 6.74 15.01 5.21
CA LYS A 102 5.51 15.07 6.02
C LYS A 102 4.88 13.67 6.19
N CYS A 103 4.85 12.88 5.12
CA CYS A 103 4.33 11.51 5.15
C CYS A 103 5.17 10.61 6.05
N TYR A 104 6.50 10.64 5.93
CA TYR A 104 7.38 9.84 6.78
C TYR A 104 7.30 10.24 8.24
N ARG A 105 7.15 11.54 8.55
CA ARG A 105 6.90 11.99 9.93
C ARG A 105 5.60 11.44 10.49
N ASN A 106 4.54 11.36 9.69
CA ASN A 106 3.28 10.74 10.12
C ASN A 106 3.40 9.21 10.24
N ALA A 107 4.22 8.55 9.42
CA ALA A 107 4.46 7.11 9.54
C ALA A 107 5.23 6.71 10.81
N LEU A 108 5.99 7.64 11.39
CA LEU A 108 6.77 7.43 12.62
C LEU A 108 6.00 7.75 13.90
N LYS A 109 4.78 8.30 13.79
CA LYS A 109 3.87 8.51 14.92
C LYS A 109 3.14 7.22 15.24
#